data_AF-A0A1Y5HN23-F1
#
_entry.id   AF-A0A1Y5HN23-F1
#
_cell.length_a   1.000
_cell.length_b   1.000
_cell.length_c   1.000
_cell.angle_alpha   90.00
_cell.angle_beta   90.00
_cell.angle_gamma   90.00
#
_symmetry.space_group_name_H-M   'P 1'
#
loop_
_entity.id
_entity.type
_entity.pdbx_description
1 polymer ?
#
loop_
_entity_poly.entity_id
_entity_poly.type
_entity_poly.pdbx_seq_one_letter_code
_entity_poly.pdbx_strand_id
1 'polypeptide(L)'
;MKEEYREEQFETLYCQAVAYRGSGLLWAARAVCLSGLVQLNMISSSDSETRIETIPMVSLLAKISLELGRLPDLLLSVLWFRSLGDSLPITDESKTHLDQKVTDTDGLLSCLVAGMNEDFLPLLSKLPDVLDALGLFMSKIILMYRLGWASELVDDGLMPADADNLELENLVNSAASQPANDSLPKRPRCNQKEPFAASTRILGVELSFLGGETEEDLLLCEAHLTAVESFFATAFTNKIWPKTEKLLIKIDRKSDIDEVKIQFNEILMEMTVAWPMTWSVSDVDVARRSGSKIIEFCVQVLVAIAVIPGGMETIEKMITEESLFDRTTSFCFAHFAQNRILGSNIVKFSDLDHLVSREYEIKYPVPQVNVIKLPENTDKDDEKQFSLPKSHSDYEVSSIINTHLWDKAGWQGLLYAHQGPLSQNPPIIGLIFTDRTMAEAIFRGWVDLIGSIDNDEIIRFALLRGIDKNNVHHYRTHISKNHESIPENSNQDRMFMSMSRLHTMKPSNSTNLDGFLELYHRIGAFYLIPAVMSSSGNPEMLTDLAILKRGLVVRDAWQVGRHDEDVIAVKNPQEVIIPDGVVDAPCLEILNSNFRTPK
;
A
#
# COMPACT_ATOMS: atom_id res chain seq x y z
N MET A 1 36.33 -0.75 3.78
CA MET A 1 36.00 -2.17 3.52
C MET A 1 37.14 -2.75 2.68
N LYS A 2 37.56 -4.01 2.92
CA LYS A 2 38.67 -4.61 2.18
C LYS A 2 38.22 -5.04 0.78
N GLU A 3 39.13 -4.97 -0.18
CA GLU A 3 38.90 -5.30 -1.60
C GLU A 3 38.47 -6.77 -1.80
N GLU A 4 38.88 -7.66 -0.88
CA GLU A 4 38.62 -9.10 -0.90
C GLU A 4 37.13 -9.52 -0.81
N TYR A 5 36.22 -8.64 -0.39
CA TYR A 5 34.79 -8.96 -0.22
C TYR A 5 33.87 -8.34 -1.28
N ARG A 6 34.41 -7.73 -2.34
CA ARG A 6 33.59 -6.97 -3.31
C ARG A 6 32.65 -7.86 -4.14
N GLU A 7 33.10 -9.05 -4.53
CA GLU A 7 32.26 -10.00 -5.29
C GLU A 7 31.11 -10.53 -4.42
N GLU A 8 31.40 -11.01 -3.20
CA GLU A 8 30.38 -11.45 -2.23
C GLU A 8 29.37 -10.33 -1.90
N GLN A 9 29.86 -9.09 -1.80
CA GLN A 9 29.00 -7.94 -1.58
C GLN A 9 28.06 -7.69 -2.76
N PHE A 10 28.57 -7.77 -4.00
CA PHE A 10 27.73 -7.66 -5.19
C PHE A 10 26.64 -8.73 -5.21
N GLU A 11 26.99 -10.00 -5.00
CA GLU A 11 26.03 -11.11 -4.99
C GLU A 11 24.94 -10.92 -3.94
N THR A 12 25.34 -10.43 -2.75
CA THR A 12 24.41 -10.10 -1.67
C THR A 12 23.45 -8.98 -2.07
N LEU A 13 23.94 -7.91 -2.69
CA LEU A 13 23.12 -6.79 -3.16
C LEU A 13 22.17 -7.24 -4.28
N TYR A 14 22.61 -8.08 -5.21
CA TYR A 14 21.75 -8.65 -6.25
C TYR A 14 20.60 -9.45 -5.63
N CYS A 15 20.91 -10.40 -4.74
CA CYS A 15 19.90 -11.23 -4.06
C CYS A 15 18.93 -10.37 -3.24
N GLN A 16 19.43 -9.35 -2.55
CA GLN A 16 18.61 -8.44 -1.76
C GLN A 16 17.67 -7.59 -2.64
N ALA A 17 18.14 -7.08 -3.79
CA ALA A 17 17.29 -6.36 -4.73
C ALA A 17 16.17 -7.25 -5.29
N VAL A 18 16.48 -8.51 -5.62
CA VAL A 18 15.49 -9.50 -6.06
C VAL A 18 14.47 -9.80 -4.96
N ALA A 19 14.92 -9.98 -3.71
CA ALA A 19 14.04 -10.24 -2.57
C ALA A 19 13.10 -9.06 -2.28
N TYR A 20 13.60 -7.82 -2.34
CA TYR A 20 12.79 -6.63 -2.18
C TYR A 20 11.74 -6.50 -3.27
N ARG A 21 12.13 -6.66 -4.54
CA ARG A 21 11.18 -6.65 -5.66
C ARG A 21 10.11 -7.73 -5.49
N GLY A 22 10.51 -8.95 -5.14
CA GLY A 22 9.58 -10.07 -4.89
C GLY A 22 8.61 -9.81 -3.74
N SER A 23 9.00 -8.97 -2.77
CA SER A 23 8.15 -8.58 -1.64
C SER A 23 7.27 -7.36 -1.94
N GLY A 24 7.39 -6.76 -3.13
CA GLY A 24 6.67 -5.54 -3.54
C GLY A 24 7.30 -4.23 -3.04
N LEU A 25 8.57 -4.27 -2.60
CA LEU A 25 9.31 -3.14 -2.02
C LEU A 25 10.24 -2.54 -3.09
N LEU A 26 9.65 -1.86 -4.07
CA LEU A 26 10.34 -1.47 -5.31
C LEU A 26 11.34 -0.32 -5.14
N TRP A 27 11.11 0.64 -4.25
CA TRP A 27 12.05 1.72 -3.93
C TRP A 27 13.31 1.19 -3.24
N ALA A 28 13.14 0.30 -2.25
CA ALA A 28 14.25 -0.40 -1.61
C ALA A 28 15.01 -1.28 -2.62
N ALA A 29 14.28 -2.01 -3.47
CA ALA A 29 14.88 -2.81 -4.54
C ALA A 29 15.73 -1.95 -5.48
N ARG A 30 15.21 -0.80 -5.92
CA ARG A 30 15.92 0.15 -6.79
C ARG A 30 17.21 0.65 -6.14
N ALA A 31 17.14 1.06 -4.88
CA ALA A 31 18.28 1.62 -4.16
C ALA A 31 19.43 0.61 -3.97
N VAL A 32 19.10 -0.61 -3.58
CA VAL A 32 20.06 -1.72 -3.50
C VAL A 32 20.58 -2.07 -4.89
N CYS A 33 19.72 -2.02 -5.91
CA CYS A 33 20.11 -2.32 -7.29
C CYS A 33 21.16 -1.31 -7.80
N LEU A 34 20.95 -0.02 -7.60
CA LEU A 34 21.94 1.01 -7.91
C LEU A 34 23.23 0.81 -7.11
N SER A 35 23.13 0.42 -5.86
CA SER A 35 24.32 0.18 -5.03
C SER A 35 25.15 -1.01 -5.52
N GLY A 36 24.52 -2.09 -5.99
CA GLY A 36 25.23 -3.21 -6.60
C GLY A 36 25.89 -2.85 -7.94
N LEU A 37 25.26 -1.99 -8.74
CA LEU A 37 25.89 -1.45 -9.96
C LEU A 37 27.13 -0.59 -9.66
N VAL A 38 27.13 0.17 -8.55
CA VAL A 38 28.34 0.88 -8.08
C VAL A 38 29.45 -0.12 -7.76
N GLN A 39 29.15 -1.23 -7.09
CA GLN A 39 30.14 -2.27 -6.78
C GLN A 39 30.72 -2.88 -8.07
N LEU A 40 29.87 -3.24 -9.03
CA LEU A 40 30.31 -3.76 -10.33
C LEU A 40 31.18 -2.78 -11.11
N ASN A 41 30.84 -1.49 -11.11
CA ASN A 41 31.66 -0.47 -11.76
C ASN A 41 33.04 -0.36 -11.09
N MET A 42 33.10 -0.45 -9.77
CA MET A 42 34.38 -0.44 -9.03
C MET A 42 35.23 -1.69 -9.29
N ILE A 43 34.62 -2.87 -9.43
CA ILE A 43 35.33 -4.12 -9.81
C ILE A 43 35.80 -4.02 -11.28
N SER A 44 34.94 -3.54 -12.16
CA SER A 44 35.29 -3.39 -13.58
C SER A 44 36.44 -2.40 -13.79
N SER A 45 36.48 -1.34 -12.97
CA SER A 45 37.57 -0.35 -12.98
C SER A 45 38.90 -0.91 -12.45
N SER A 46 38.88 -1.86 -11.49
CA SER A 46 40.11 -2.51 -11.03
C SER A 46 40.65 -3.51 -12.04
N ASP A 47 39.74 -4.23 -12.72
CA ASP A 47 40.09 -5.32 -13.63
C ASP A 47 40.32 -4.82 -15.08
N SER A 48 40.00 -3.56 -15.37
CA SER A 48 40.01 -2.96 -16.72
C SER A 48 39.08 -3.65 -17.73
N GLU A 49 38.14 -4.46 -17.26
CA GLU A 49 37.16 -5.18 -18.06
C GLU A 49 35.77 -5.03 -17.44
N THR A 50 34.75 -4.84 -18.28
CA THR A 50 33.36 -4.77 -17.80
C THR A 50 32.87 -6.16 -17.41
N ARG A 51 32.41 -6.31 -16.17
CA ARG A 51 31.89 -7.58 -15.64
C ARG A 51 30.57 -7.98 -16.31
N ILE A 52 30.45 -9.23 -16.74
CA ILE A 52 29.26 -9.78 -17.41
C ILE A 52 28.01 -9.73 -16.51
N GLU A 53 28.22 -9.74 -15.20
CA GLU A 53 27.21 -9.62 -14.16
C GLU A 53 26.49 -8.26 -14.18
N THR A 54 27.02 -7.27 -14.89
CA THR A 54 26.35 -5.98 -15.15
C THR A 54 25.06 -6.17 -15.94
N ILE A 55 25.01 -7.14 -16.86
CA ILE A 55 23.84 -7.43 -17.70
C ILE A 55 22.59 -7.75 -16.85
N PRO A 56 22.59 -8.80 -15.99
CA PRO A 56 21.41 -9.13 -15.18
C PRO A 56 21.04 -8.01 -14.20
N MET A 57 22.02 -7.24 -13.73
CA MET A 57 21.80 -6.13 -12.80
C MET A 57 21.08 -4.94 -13.46
N VAL A 58 21.53 -4.51 -14.64
CA VAL A 58 20.85 -3.46 -15.43
C VAL A 58 19.48 -3.92 -15.89
N SER A 59 19.34 -5.20 -16.26
CA SER A 59 18.05 -5.81 -16.60
C SER A 59 17.08 -5.76 -15.41
N LEU A 60 17.55 -6.00 -14.19
CA LEU A 60 16.74 -5.86 -12.98
C LEU A 60 16.35 -4.40 -12.72
N LEU A 61 17.28 -3.45 -12.91
CA LEU A 61 16.99 -2.02 -12.79
C LEU A 61 15.91 -1.56 -13.77
N ALA A 62 15.98 -2.01 -15.04
CA ALA A 62 14.97 -1.70 -16.05
C ALA A 62 13.57 -2.18 -15.62
N LYS A 63 13.46 -3.43 -15.14
CA LYS A 63 12.20 -3.99 -14.63
C LYS A 63 11.64 -3.21 -13.45
N ILE A 64 12.48 -2.92 -12.45
CA ILE A 64 12.07 -2.13 -11.28
C ILE A 64 11.64 -0.71 -11.70
N SER A 65 12.34 -0.11 -12.67
CA SER A 65 12.03 1.25 -13.15
C SER A 65 10.69 1.27 -13.88
N LEU A 66 10.37 0.24 -14.66
CA LEU A 66 9.07 0.06 -15.29
C LEU A 66 7.94 -0.11 -14.26
N GLU A 67 8.14 -0.96 -13.25
CA GLU A 67 7.15 -1.20 -12.18
C GLU A 67 6.94 0.06 -11.30
N LEU A 68 7.97 0.87 -11.10
CA LEU A 68 7.87 2.19 -10.45
C LEU A 68 7.34 3.30 -11.38
N GLY A 69 7.24 3.03 -12.69
CA GLY A 69 6.79 4.00 -13.70
C GLY A 69 7.82 5.08 -14.02
N ARG A 70 9.08 4.89 -13.64
CA ARG A 70 10.19 5.85 -13.87
C ARG A 70 10.70 5.73 -15.30
N LEU A 71 10.02 6.40 -16.23
CA LEU A 71 10.32 6.29 -17.66
C LEU A 71 11.76 6.72 -18.03
N PRO A 72 12.31 7.84 -17.52
CA PRO A 72 13.69 8.21 -17.85
C PRO A 72 14.70 7.13 -17.40
N ASP A 73 14.57 6.63 -16.17
CA ASP A 73 15.42 5.56 -15.63
C ASP A 73 15.30 4.27 -16.45
N LEU A 74 14.08 3.90 -16.88
CA LEU A 74 13.83 2.74 -17.72
C LEU A 74 14.54 2.85 -19.07
N LEU A 75 14.32 3.95 -19.81
CA LEU A 75 14.88 4.15 -21.14
C LEU A 75 16.41 4.18 -21.09
N LEU A 76 16.99 4.85 -20.08
CA LEU A 76 18.44 4.87 -19.88
C LEU A 76 18.99 3.50 -19.52
N SER A 77 18.24 2.70 -18.74
CA SER A 77 18.62 1.31 -18.45
C SER A 77 18.60 0.45 -19.72
N VAL A 78 17.63 0.63 -20.63
CA VAL A 78 17.59 -0.07 -21.92
C VAL A 78 18.75 0.37 -22.81
N LEU A 79 19.08 1.66 -22.87
CA LEU A 79 20.25 2.18 -23.60
C LEU A 79 21.55 1.53 -23.12
N TRP A 80 21.72 1.49 -21.79
CA TRP A 80 22.89 0.87 -21.19
C TRP A 80 22.94 -0.64 -21.47
N PHE A 81 21.80 -1.32 -21.33
CA PHE A 81 21.66 -2.74 -21.62
C PHE A 81 22.02 -3.10 -23.06
N ARG A 82 21.56 -2.31 -24.05
CA ARG A 82 21.94 -2.45 -25.47
C ARG A 82 23.45 -2.28 -25.67
N SER A 83 24.01 -1.22 -25.10
CA SER A 83 25.44 -0.92 -25.18
C SER A 83 26.32 -2.03 -24.61
N LEU A 84 25.88 -2.68 -23.52
CA LEU A 84 26.56 -3.84 -22.93
C LEU A 84 26.52 -5.06 -23.86
N GLY A 85 25.40 -5.30 -24.55
CA GLY A 85 25.28 -6.40 -25.51
C GLY A 85 26.21 -6.28 -26.72
N ASP A 86 26.47 -5.05 -27.16
CA ASP A 86 27.36 -4.75 -28.29
C ASP A 86 28.85 -4.76 -27.89
N SER A 87 29.16 -4.37 -26.65
CA SER A 87 30.54 -4.21 -26.18
C SER A 87 31.14 -5.46 -25.54
N LEU A 88 30.32 -6.31 -24.90
CA LEU A 88 30.81 -7.49 -24.20
C LEU A 88 30.98 -8.70 -25.14
N PRO A 89 32.01 -9.54 -24.93
CA PRO A 89 32.24 -10.75 -25.72
C PRO A 89 31.30 -11.89 -25.29
N ILE A 90 30.00 -11.72 -25.51
CA ILE A 90 28.96 -12.72 -25.19
C ILE A 90 28.60 -13.59 -26.39
N THR A 91 28.10 -14.79 -26.12
CA THR A 91 27.67 -15.76 -27.16
C THR A 91 26.44 -15.27 -27.93
N ASP A 92 26.23 -15.76 -29.15
CA ASP A 92 25.03 -15.44 -29.95
C ASP A 92 23.73 -15.88 -29.26
N GLU A 93 23.77 -16.99 -28.52
CA GLU A 93 22.64 -17.44 -27.68
C GLU A 93 22.34 -16.42 -26.58
N SER A 94 23.37 -15.90 -25.91
CA SER A 94 23.23 -14.85 -24.91
C SER A 94 22.66 -13.56 -25.52
N LYS A 95 23.13 -13.14 -26.71
CA LYS A 95 22.58 -11.98 -27.43
C LYS A 95 21.09 -12.15 -27.74
N THR A 96 20.71 -13.32 -28.25
CA THR A 96 19.30 -13.66 -28.49
C THR A 96 18.47 -13.54 -27.22
N HIS A 97 18.99 -14.00 -26.07
CA HIS A 97 18.30 -13.84 -24.78
C HIS A 97 18.20 -12.38 -24.33
N LEU A 98 19.19 -11.53 -24.64
CA LEU A 98 19.11 -10.08 -24.37
C LEU A 98 18.02 -9.43 -25.23
N ASP A 99 17.97 -9.75 -26.52
CA ASP A 99 16.95 -9.22 -27.43
C ASP A 99 15.54 -9.61 -27.01
N GLN A 100 15.36 -10.85 -26.53
CA GLN A 100 14.10 -11.28 -25.96
C GLN A 100 13.72 -10.44 -24.72
N LYS A 101 14.66 -10.13 -23.83
CA LYS A 101 14.39 -9.27 -22.67
C LYS A 101 13.98 -7.86 -23.06
N VAL A 102 14.55 -7.30 -24.13
CA VAL A 102 14.12 -5.97 -24.63
C VAL A 102 12.72 -6.08 -25.21
N THR A 103 12.42 -7.13 -25.96
CA THR A 103 11.08 -7.40 -26.51
C THR A 103 10.04 -7.55 -25.41
N ASP A 104 10.34 -8.29 -24.34
CA ASP A 104 9.45 -8.44 -23.19
C ASP A 104 9.20 -7.09 -22.48
N THR A 105 10.27 -6.29 -22.34
CA THR A 105 10.19 -4.95 -21.74
C THR A 105 9.35 -4.00 -22.59
N ASP A 106 9.52 -4.06 -23.91
CA ASP A 106 8.74 -3.30 -24.89
C ASP A 106 7.26 -3.68 -24.84
N GLY A 107 6.94 -4.97 -24.77
CA GLY A 107 5.57 -5.43 -24.61
C GLY A 107 4.89 -4.83 -23.38
N LEU A 108 5.55 -4.85 -22.22
CA LEU A 108 5.02 -4.27 -20.99
C LEU A 108 4.93 -2.73 -21.03
N LEU A 109 5.96 -2.06 -21.56
CA LEU A 109 5.95 -0.61 -21.74
C LEU A 109 4.83 -0.17 -22.70
N SER A 110 4.59 -0.94 -23.76
CA SER A 110 3.52 -0.67 -24.72
C SER A 110 2.14 -0.73 -24.06
N CYS A 111 1.93 -1.64 -23.09
CA CYS A 111 0.70 -1.70 -22.29
C CYS A 111 0.54 -0.45 -21.42
N LEU A 112 1.61 0.00 -20.76
CA LEU A 112 1.62 1.25 -19.97
C LEU A 112 1.29 2.46 -20.84
N VAL A 113 1.90 2.57 -22.02
CA VAL A 113 1.67 3.66 -22.98
C VAL A 113 0.24 3.63 -23.52
N ALA A 114 -0.30 2.45 -23.79
CA ALA A 114 -1.69 2.30 -24.23
C ALA A 114 -2.67 2.78 -23.14
N GLY A 115 -2.43 2.39 -21.88
CA GLY A 115 -3.33 2.64 -20.75
C GLY A 115 -3.20 3.98 -20.04
N MET A 116 -2.14 4.75 -20.26
CA MET A 116 -1.90 5.99 -19.50
C MET A 116 -2.88 7.12 -19.83
N ASN A 117 -3.08 8.04 -18.90
CA ASN A 117 -3.92 9.22 -19.12
C ASN A 117 -3.36 10.13 -20.23
N GLU A 118 -4.24 10.72 -21.04
CA GLU A 118 -3.92 11.66 -22.12
C GLU A 118 -3.12 12.88 -21.64
N ASP A 119 -3.28 13.30 -20.38
CA ASP A 119 -2.55 14.41 -19.76
C ASP A 119 -1.01 14.26 -19.84
N PHE A 120 -0.51 13.02 -19.96
CA PHE A 120 0.93 12.73 -20.05
C PHE A 120 1.46 12.73 -21.48
N LEU A 121 0.61 12.60 -22.50
CA LEU A 121 1.04 12.54 -23.90
C LEU A 121 1.94 13.71 -24.34
N PRO A 122 1.71 14.97 -23.90
CA PRO A 122 2.58 16.08 -24.28
C PRO A 122 4.02 15.89 -23.81
N LEU A 123 4.23 15.20 -22.68
CA LEU A 123 5.55 14.95 -22.12
C LEU A 123 6.34 13.90 -22.90
N LEU A 124 5.67 13.14 -23.76
CA LEU A 124 6.24 12.01 -24.50
C LEU A 124 6.41 12.32 -26.00
N SER A 125 6.14 13.55 -26.46
CA SER A 125 6.19 13.96 -27.88
C SER A 125 7.53 13.67 -28.57
N LYS A 126 8.63 13.64 -27.82
CA LYS A 126 9.99 13.40 -28.31
C LYS A 126 10.44 11.94 -28.22
N LEU A 127 9.66 11.08 -27.56
CA LEU A 127 10.06 9.70 -27.31
C LEU A 127 9.96 8.74 -28.50
N PRO A 128 9.15 8.93 -29.56
CA PRO A 128 9.06 7.93 -30.62
C PRO A 128 10.42 7.54 -31.25
N ASP A 129 11.30 8.51 -31.49
CA ASP A 129 12.64 8.24 -32.04
C ASP A 129 13.58 7.60 -31.02
N VAL A 130 13.45 7.98 -29.74
CA VAL A 130 14.19 7.36 -28.63
C VAL A 130 13.79 5.88 -28.52
N LEU A 131 12.49 5.57 -28.59
CA LEU A 131 11.99 4.19 -28.56
C LEU A 131 12.52 3.39 -29.75
N ASP A 132 12.55 3.98 -30.94
CA ASP A 132 13.11 3.35 -32.15
C ASP A 132 14.60 3.02 -31.98
N ALA A 133 15.40 3.99 -31.53
CA ALA A 133 16.84 3.83 -31.32
C ALA A 133 17.16 2.74 -30.28
N LEU A 134 16.25 2.49 -29.35
CA LEU A 134 16.38 1.45 -28.32
C LEU A 134 15.80 0.09 -28.75
N GLY A 135 15.17 0.02 -29.92
CA GLY A 135 14.47 -1.17 -30.43
C GLY A 135 13.21 -1.52 -29.64
N LEU A 136 12.49 -0.51 -29.14
CA LEU A 136 11.21 -0.61 -28.44
C LEU A 136 10.06 -0.30 -29.41
N PHE A 137 9.92 -1.14 -30.44
CA PHE A 137 9.07 -0.90 -31.60
C PHE A 137 7.57 -0.88 -31.26
N MET A 138 7.09 -1.77 -30.39
CA MET A 138 5.68 -1.81 -30.00
C MET A 138 5.30 -0.54 -29.25
N SER A 139 6.13 -0.10 -28.32
CA SER A 139 5.93 1.14 -27.58
C SER A 139 5.94 2.35 -28.52
N LYS A 140 6.82 2.38 -29.53
CA LYS A 140 6.85 3.44 -30.56
C LYS A 140 5.53 3.50 -31.32
N ILE A 141 5.07 2.37 -31.85
CA ILE A 141 3.83 2.27 -32.64
C ILE A 141 2.64 2.76 -31.81
N ILE A 142 2.48 2.25 -30.60
CA ILE A 142 1.38 2.63 -29.70
C ILE A 142 1.46 4.12 -29.34
N LEU A 143 2.65 4.64 -29.02
CA LEU A 143 2.81 6.06 -28.70
C LEU A 143 2.47 6.96 -29.88
N MET A 144 2.98 6.66 -31.07
CA MET A 144 2.68 7.43 -32.29
C MET A 144 1.19 7.42 -32.63
N TYR A 145 0.54 6.26 -32.51
CA TYR A 145 -0.91 6.17 -32.68
C TYR A 145 -1.62 7.09 -31.67
N ARG A 146 -1.27 7.01 -30.39
CA ARG A 146 -1.86 7.85 -29.34
C ARG A 146 -1.62 9.35 -29.51
N LEU A 147 -0.50 9.74 -30.12
CA LEU A 147 -0.22 11.12 -30.51
C LEU A 147 -0.99 11.57 -31.76
N GLY A 148 -1.72 10.67 -32.43
CA GLY A 148 -2.55 10.92 -33.61
C GLY A 148 -1.83 10.75 -34.96
N TRP A 149 -0.67 10.07 -34.98
CA TRP A 149 0.17 9.87 -36.17
C TRP A 149 -0.08 8.53 -36.90
N ALA A 150 -1.33 8.05 -36.91
CA ALA A 150 -1.68 6.75 -37.49
C ALA A 150 -1.37 6.63 -38.99
N SER A 151 -1.59 7.69 -39.77
CA SER A 151 -1.28 7.73 -41.21
C SER A 151 0.21 7.52 -41.49
N GLU A 152 1.06 8.20 -40.72
CA GLU A 152 2.50 8.18 -40.91
C GLU A 152 3.13 6.84 -40.47
N LEU A 153 2.48 6.09 -39.57
CA LEU A 153 2.92 4.71 -39.25
C LEU A 153 2.93 3.80 -40.48
N VAL A 154 1.95 3.97 -41.39
CA VAL A 154 1.86 3.20 -42.64
C VAL A 154 2.87 3.73 -43.66
N ASP A 155 2.96 5.06 -43.80
CA ASP A 155 3.88 5.71 -44.75
C ASP A 155 5.36 5.40 -44.44
N ASP A 156 5.71 5.29 -43.15
CA ASP A 156 7.06 4.96 -42.68
C ASP A 156 7.35 3.45 -42.71
N GLY A 157 6.40 2.62 -43.16
CA GLY A 157 6.55 1.16 -43.27
C GLY A 157 6.62 0.42 -41.92
N LEU A 158 6.18 1.07 -40.83
CA LEU A 158 6.11 0.47 -39.49
C LEU A 158 4.89 -0.46 -39.33
N MET A 159 3.96 -0.39 -40.29
CA MET A 159 2.81 -1.27 -40.44
C MET A 159 2.70 -1.78 -41.88
N PRO A 160 2.01 -2.91 -42.13
CA PRO A 160 1.66 -3.35 -43.48
C PRO A 160 0.96 -2.25 -44.28
N ALA A 161 1.22 -2.17 -45.59
CA ALA A 161 0.65 -1.14 -46.46
C ALA A 161 -0.88 -1.22 -46.61
N ASP A 162 -1.46 -2.37 -46.25
CA ASP A 162 -2.90 -2.65 -46.22
C ASP A 162 -3.51 -2.54 -44.81
N ALA A 163 -2.70 -2.23 -43.78
CA ALA A 163 -3.19 -2.05 -42.42
C ALA A 163 -4.15 -0.86 -42.38
N ASP A 164 -5.39 -1.12 -41.94
CA ASP A 164 -6.38 -0.07 -41.73
C ASP A 164 -6.27 0.54 -40.32
N ASN A 165 -6.94 1.68 -40.11
CA ASN A 165 -6.93 2.34 -38.81
C ASN A 165 -7.62 1.49 -37.71
N LEU A 166 -8.45 0.52 -38.08
CA LEU A 166 -9.14 -0.37 -37.15
C LEU A 166 -8.19 -1.42 -36.57
N GLU A 167 -7.23 -1.92 -37.35
CA GLU A 167 -6.17 -2.80 -36.85
C GLU A 167 -5.30 -2.11 -35.77
N LEU A 168 -4.91 -0.86 -36.00
CA LEU A 168 -4.18 -0.05 -35.02
C LEU A 168 -5.01 0.22 -33.77
N GLU A 169 -6.29 0.56 -33.94
CA GLU A 169 -7.22 0.75 -32.82
C GLU A 169 -7.34 -0.54 -31.97
N ASN A 170 -7.52 -1.69 -32.63
CA ASN A 170 -7.61 -2.99 -31.97
C ASN A 170 -6.32 -3.35 -31.23
N LEU A 171 -5.16 -3.04 -31.80
CA LEU A 171 -3.86 -3.26 -31.16
C LEU A 171 -3.75 -2.46 -29.85
N VAL A 172 -4.05 -1.17 -29.90
CA VAL A 172 -3.97 -0.28 -28.73
C VAL A 172 -5.00 -0.65 -27.67
N ASN A 173 -6.24 -0.93 -28.05
CA ASN A 173 -7.28 -1.39 -27.13
C ASN A 173 -6.88 -2.72 -26.47
N SER A 174 -6.32 -3.66 -27.24
CA SER A 174 -5.84 -4.94 -26.70
C SER A 174 -4.68 -4.78 -25.73
N ALA A 175 -3.73 -3.88 -26.03
CA ALA A 175 -2.60 -3.56 -25.14
C ALA A 175 -3.07 -2.89 -23.84
N ALA A 176 -3.99 -1.94 -23.92
CA ALA A 176 -4.60 -1.28 -22.76
C ALA A 176 -5.43 -2.24 -21.89
N SER A 177 -5.87 -3.36 -22.45
CA SER A 177 -6.68 -4.37 -21.78
C SER A 177 -5.87 -5.51 -21.18
N GLN A 178 -4.55 -5.54 -21.38
CA GLN A 178 -3.70 -6.58 -20.81
C GLN A 178 -3.69 -6.49 -19.28
N PRO A 179 -3.66 -7.64 -18.56
CA PRO A 179 -3.54 -7.66 -17.09
C PRO A 179 -2.31 -6.89 -16.56
N ALA A 180 -1.26 -6.76 -17.38
CA ALA A 180 -0.10 -5.95 -17.06
C ALA A 180 -0.48 -4.49 -16.72
N ASN A 181 -1.49 -3.92 -17.39
CA ASN A 181 -1.92 -2.54 -17.16
C ASN A 181 -2.56 -2.33 -15.78
N ASP A 182 -3.14 -3.36 -15.16
CA ASP A 182 -3.65 -3.30 -13.79
C ASP A 182 -2.52 -3.30 -12.75
N SER A 183 -1.41 -3.97 -13.07
CA SER A 183 -0.24 -4.08 -12.19
C SER A 183 0.76 -2.92 -12.33
N LEU A 184 0.74 -2.24 -13.48
CA LEU A 184 1.65 -1.14 -13.80
C LEU A 184 1.10 0.21 -13.29
N PRO A 185 1.98 1.18 -13.03
CA PRO A 185 1.57 2.46 -12.47
C PRO A 185 0.76 3.28 -13.47
N LYS A 186 -0.46 3.67 -13.07
CA LYS A 186 -1.35 4.51 -13.91
C LYS A 186 -0.83 5.94 -14.13
N ARG A 187 0.12 6.39 -13.30
CA ARG A 187 0.78 7.68 -13.39
C ARG A 187 2.28 7.48 -13.51
N PRO A 188 2.83 7.41 -14.74
CA PRO A 188 4.27 7.30 -14.92
C PRO A 188 4.96 8.58 -14.44
N ARG A 189 6.17 8.44 -13.90
CA ARG A 189 7.02 9.52 -13.44
C ARG A 189 8.03 9.90 -14.51
N CYS A 190 7.95 11.14 -14.95
CA CYS A 190 8.81 11.69 -16.00
C CYS A 190 9.95 12.57 -15.46
N ASN A 191 10.03 12.78 -14.14
CA ASN A 191 10.99 13.66 -13.46
C ASN A 191 11.00 15.10 -14.04
N GLN A 192 9.82 15.62 -14.35
CA GLN A 192 9.63 17.01 -14.81
C GLN A 192 9.17 17.92 -13.65
N LYS A 193 8.92 19.20 -13.93
CA LYS A 193 8.47 20.20 -12.94
C LYS A 193 7.02 19.95 -12.49
N GLU A 194 6.80 18.84 -11.81
CA GLU A 194 5.53 18.44 -11.22
C GLU A 194 5.72 18.15 -9.73
N PRO A 195 4.73 18.44 -8.86
CA PRO A 195 4.79 18.05 -7.46
C PRO A 195 4.97 16.53 -7.30
N PHE A 196 5.81 16.13 -6.34
CA PHE A 196 6.05 14.73 -6.06
C PHE A 196 4.77 14.03 -5.57
N ALA A 197 4.42 12.91 -6.19
CA ALA A 197 3.40 11.98 -5.69
C ALA A 197 3.80 10.54 -5.99
N ALA A 198 3.83 9.69 -4.97
CA ALA A 198 4.02 8.25 -5.12
C ALA A 198 3.44 7.51 -3.91
N SER A 199 3.18 6.22 -4.05
CA SER A 199 2.69 5.38 -2.96
C SER A 199 3.47 4.07 -2.88
N THR A 200 3.50 3.48 -1.68
CA THR A 200 3.95 2.10 -1.46
C THR A 200 2.98 1.39 -0.52
N ARG A 201 2.95 0.06 -0.55
CA ARG A 201 2.07 -0.74 0.31
C ARG A 201 2.89 -1.54 1.29
N ILE A 202 2.67 -1.30 2.58
CA ILE A 202 3.38 -1.95 3.68
C ILE A 202 2.36 -2.69 4.56
N LEU A 203 2.42 -4.03 4.58
CA LEU A 203 1.49 -4.86 5.35
C LEU A 203 0.02 -4.57 4.99
N GLY A 204 -0.26 -4.35 3.71
CA GLY A 204 -1.59 -3.96 3.22
C GLY A 204 -1.95 -2.49 3.41
N VAL A 205 -1.19 -1.72 4.20
CA VAL A 205 -1.41 -0.28 4.42
C VAL A 205 -0.87 0.52 3.24
N GLU A 206 -1.70 1.38 2.66
CA GLU A 206 -1.27 2.32 1.63
C GLU A 206 -0.58 3.54 2.25
N LEU A 207 0.70 3.72 1.95
CA LEU A 207 1.48 4.89 2.34
C LEU A 207 1.62 5.82 1.14
N SER A 208 0.92 6.94 1.16
CA SER A 208 0.94 7.94 0.09
C SER A 208 1.90 9.08 0.46
N PHE A 209 2.86 9.35 -0.41
CA PHE A 209 3.87 10.40 -0.24
C PHE A 209 3.60 11.56 -1.19
N LEU A 210 3.52 12.77 -0.63
CA LEU A 210 3.41 14.02 -1.36
C LEU A 210 4.59 14.93 -1.02
N GLY A 211 5.08 15.68 -2.01
CA GLY A 211 6.14 16.67 -1.81
C GLY A 211 6.17 17.75 -2.89
N GLY A 212 7.19 18.60 -2.82
CA GLY A 212 7.38 19.71 -3.76
C GLY A 212 7.79 19.27 -5.17
N GLU A 213 8.02 20.26 -6.03
CA GLU A 213 8.32 20.10 -7.47
C GLU A 213 9.82 20.25 -7.81
N THR A 214 10.67 20.53 -6.82
CA THR A 214 12.11 20.73 -7.08
C THR A 214 12.84 19.39 -7.14
N GLU A 215 14.04 19.37 -7.72
CA GLU A 215 14.94 18.21 -7.62
C GLU A 215 15.23 17.85 -6.16
N GLU A 216 15.41 18.89 -5.35
CA GLU A 216 15.36 18.88 -3.88
C GLU A 216 14.25 18.01 -3.30
N ASP A 217 13.07 18.39 -3.76
CA ASP A 217 11.74 17.79 -3.58
C ASP A 217 11.77 16.26 -3.68
N LEU A 218 12.14 15.90 -4.91
CA LEU A 218 12.13 14.56 -5.46
C LEU A 218 13.07 13.62 -4.69
N LEU A 219 14.32 14.04 -4.53
CA LEU A 219 15.36 13.26 -3.87
C LEU A 219 15.01 12.97 -2.41
N LEU A 220 14.47 13.98 -1.72
CA LEU A 220 14.05 13.83 -0.33
C LEU A 220 12.90 12.84 -0.18
N CYS A 221 11.89 12.92 -1.05
CA CYS A 221 10.74 12.00 -1.01
C CYS A 221 11.15 10.57 -1.34
N GLU A 222 12.00 10.36 -2.35
CA GLU A 222 12.54 9.04 -2.70
C GLU A 222 13.35 8.44 -1.55
N ALA A 223 14.09 9.27 -0.81
CA ALA A 223 14.83 8.81 0.35
C ALA A 223 13.92 8.31 1.48
N HIS A 224 12.82 9.01 1.74
CA HIS A 224 11.84 8.59 2.75
C HIS A 224 11.08 7.32 2.35
N LEU A 225 10.69 7.20 1.07
CA LEU A 225 10.08 5.99 0.52
C LEU A 225 11.01 4.79 0.65
N THR A 226 12.25 4.93 0.19
CA THR A 226 13.28 3.88 0.24
C THR A 226 13.56 3.46 1.68
N ALA A 227 13.65 4.43 2.60
CA ALA A 227 13.87 4.17 4.01
C ALA A 227 12.72 3.37 4.62
N VAL A 228 11.47 3.75 4.36
CA VAL A 228 10.29 3.03 4.85
C VAL A 228 10.27 1.60 4.32
N GLU A 229 10.44 1.39 3.02
CA GLU A 229 10.45 0.03 2.48
C GLU A 229 11.58 -0.83 3.07
N SER A 230 12.78 -0.27 3.21
CA SER A 230 13.93 -0.97 3.81
C SER A 230 13.73 -1.26 5.30
N PHE A 231 13.07 -0.36 6.02
CA PHE A 231 12.76 -0.51 7.44
C PHE A 231 11.77 -1.67 7.65
N PHE A 232 10.70 -1.70 6.85
CA PHE A 232 9.61 -2.68 6.99
C PHE A 232 9.84 -4.01 6.27
N ALA A 233 10.96 -4.17 5.56
CA ALA A 233 11.41 -5.38 4.85
C ALA A 233 11.00 -6.73 5.48
N THR A 234 11.15 -6.85 6.79
CA THR A 234 10.96 -8.09 7.56
C THR A 234 9.77 -8.01 8.52
N ALA A 235 8.93 -6.98 8.40
CA ALA A 235 7.88 -6.70 9.37
C ALA A 235 6.83 -7.82 9.44
N PHE A 236 6.50 -8.46 8.32
CA PHE A 236 5.54 -9.56 8.28
C PHE A 236 6.07 -10.83 8.98
N THR A 237 7.38 -11.03 9.07
CA THR A 237 8.01 -12.15 9.81
C THR A 237 7.90 -11.97 11.33
N ASN A 238 7.81 -10.72 11.80
CA ASN A 238 7.82 -10.37 13.22
C ASN A 238 6.41 -10.23 13.83
N LYS A 239 5.37 -10.74 13.15
CA LYS A 239 3.96 -10.66 13.60
C LYS A 239 3.49 -9.22 13.87
N ILE A 240 4.03 -8.25 13.13
CA ILE A 240 3.57 -6.87 13.20
C ILE A 240 2.23 -6.78 12.46
N TRP A 241 1.21 -6.25 13.13
CA TRP A 241 -0.15 -6.22 12.59
C TRP A 241 -0.55 -4.80 12.19
N PRO A 242 -1.03 -4.57 10.97
CA PRO A 242 -1.51 -3.25 10.56
C PRO A 242 -2.81 -2.89 11.30
N LYS A 243 -3.02 -1.59 11.55
CA LYS A 243 -4.21 -1.07 12.25
C LYS A 243 -4.95 0.06 11.52
N THR A 244 -4.45 0.47 10.36
CA THR A 244 -5.06 1.51 9.50
C THR A 244 -4.99 1.07 8.05
N GLU A 245 -5.91 1.54 7.22
CA GLU A 245 -5.92 1.26 5.78
C GLU A 245 -4.91 2.12 5.01
N LYS A 246 -4.73 3.36 5.46
CA LYS A 246 -3.89 4.36 4.78
C LYS A 246 -3.19 5.31 5.75
N LEU A 247 -2.08 5.89 5.29
CA LEU A 247 -1.37 7.01 5.92
C LEU A 247 -0.90 7.97 4.82
N LEU A 248 -1.27 9.24 4.94
CA LEU A 248 -0.77 10.30 4.07
C LEU A 248 0.51 10.90 4.67
N ILE A 249 1.57 11.03 3.88
CA ILE A 249 2.86 11.57 4.28
C ILE A 249 3.16 12.77 3.40
N LYS A 250 3.25 13.96 3.99
CA LYS A 250 3.62 15.21 3.30
C LYS A 250 5.03 15.61 3.69
N ILE A 251 5.88 15.83 2.70
CA ILE A 251 7.29 16.19 2.90
C ILE A 251 7.53 17.54 2.26
N ASP A 252 7.76 18.55 3.09
CA ASP A 252 7.94 19.93 2.65
C ASP A 252 9.29 20.47 3.09
N ARG A 253 10.03 21.10 2.16
CA ARG A 253 11.23 21.86 2.52
C ARG A 253 10.84 23.28 2.93
N LYS A 254 11.36 23.74 4.07
CA LYS A 254 11.01 25.04 4.67
C LYS A 254 12.27 25.86 4.99
N SER A 255 12.17 27.17 4.77
CA SER A 255 13.27 28.12 4.99
C SER A 255 13.32 28.68 6.42
N ASP A 256 12.24 28.54 7.19
CA ASP A 256 12.06 29.10 8.53
C ASP A 256 12.40 28.12 9.67
N ILE A 257 13.08 27.01 9.35
CA ILE A 257 13.47 25.97 10.30
C ILE A 257 14.94 25.58 10.12
N ASP A 258 15.61 25.25 11.22
CA ASP A 258 17.01 24.82 11.25
C ASP A 258 17.18 23.31 11.53
N GLU A 259 16.09 22.64 11.90
CA GLU A 259 16.04 21.21 12.21
C GLU A 259 14.82 20.53 11.56
N VAL A 260 14.93 19.23 11.29
CA VAL A 260 13.83 18.42 10.77
C VAL A 260 12.76 18.23 11.84
N LYS A 261 11.50 18.55 11.50
CA LYS A 261 10.34 18.39 12.38
C LYS A 261 9.36 17.39 11.78
N ILE A 262 8.96 16.40 12.56
CA ILE A 262 7.99 15.37 12.17
C ILE A 262 6.77 15.52 13.05
N GLN A 263 5.59 15.62 12.44
CA GLN A 263 4.31 15.79 13.13
C GLN A 263 3.32 14.77 12.62
N PHE A 264 2.57 14.14 13.53
CA PHE A 264 1.54 13.17 13.19
C PHE A 264 0.17 13.67 13.64
N ASN A 265 -0.76 13.78 12.70
CA ASN A 265 -2.17 14.05 12.92
C ASN A 265 -2.96 12.75 12.86
N GLU A 266 -3.29 12.23 14.04
CA GLU A 266 -4.05 10.97 14.22
C GLU A 266 -5.50 11.02 13.70
N ILE A 267 -6.10 12.21 13.63
CA ILE A 267 -7.48 12.38 13.16
C ILE A 267 -7.51 12.19 11.64
N LEU A 268 -6.62 12.89 10.93
CA LEU A 268 -6.54 12.85 9.47
C LEU A 268 -5.72 11.66 8.94
N MET A 269 -5.05 10.91 9.83
CA MET A 269 -4.02 9.93 9.46
C MET A 269 -3.01 10.55 8.48
N GLU A 270 -2.48 11.70 8.87
CA GLU A 270 -1.54 12.50 8.10
C GLU A 270 -0.25 12.73 8.90
N MET A 271 0.89 12.48 8.28
CA MET A 271 2.22 12.77 8.82
C MET A 271 2.88 13.85 7.99
N THR A 272 3.40 14.90 8.64
CA THR A 272 4.12 15.99 7.97
C THR A 272 5.58 15.95 8.39
N VAL A 273 6.47 15.97 7.41
CA VAL A 273 7.92 16.11 7.58
C VAL A 273 8.32 17.48 7.04
N ALA A 274 8.71 18.39 7.94
CA ALA A 274 9.26 19.68 7.57
C ALA A 274 10.80 19.60 7.57
N TRP A 275 11.40 19.81 6.41
CA TRP A 275 12.84 19.65 6.18
C TRP A 275 13.54 21.00 5.95
N PRO A 276 14.64 21.34 6.64
CA PRO A 276 15.33 22.62 6.44
C PRO A 276 15.86 22.77 5.01
N MET A 277 15.59 23.89 4.34
CA MET A 277 16.18 24.19 3.02
C MET A 277 17.71 24.29 3.06
N THR A 278 18.28 24.59 4.24
CA THR A 278 19.74 24.61 4.45
C THR A 278 20.36 23.21 4.49
N TRP A 279 19.55 22.15 4.61
CA TRP A 279 19.99 20.76 4.59
C TRP A 279 19.77 20.19 3.19
N SER A 280 20.69 20.51 2.27
CA SER A 280 20.67 19.94 0.92
C SER A 280 20.86 18.42 0.99
N VAL A 281 19.95 17.67 0.38
CA VAL A 281 20.01 16.20 0.34
C VAL A 281 21.05 15.68 -0.65
N SER A 282 21.53 16.54 -1.55
CA SER A 282 22.65 16.26 -2.45
C SER A 282 24.01 16.35 -1.74
N ASP A 283 24.08 16.89 -0.53
CA ASP A 283 25.30 16.94 0.27
C ASP A 283 25.46 15.64 1.09
N VAL A 284 26.59 14.96 0.91
CA VAL A 284 26.92 13.69 1.57
C VAL A 284 26.99 13.82 3.09
N ASP A 285 27.51 14.94 3.61
CA ASP A 285 27.61 15.15 5.06
C ASP A 285 26.23 15.41 5.67
N VAL A 286 25.36 16.12 4.94
CA VAL A 286 23.95 16.31 5.33
C VAL A 286 23.21 14.98 5.32
N ALA A 287 23.35 14.19 4.27
CA ALA A 287 22.73 12.86 4.17
C ALA A 287 23.16 11.98 5.36
N ARG A 288 24.46 11.91 5.64
CA ARG A 288 25.01 11.12 6.76
C ARG A 288 24.48 11.58 8.11
N ARG A 289 24.48 12.88 8.41
CA ARG A 289 24.01 13.39 9.72
C ARG A 289 22.49 13.30 9.88
N SER A 290 21.74 13.28 8.77
CA SER A 290 20.28 13.21 8.78
C SER A 290 19.72 11.79 8.97
N GLY A 291 20.55 10.75 8.93
CA GLY A 291 20.12 9.35 9.07
C GLY A 291 19.31 9.07 10.34
N SER A 292 19.63 9.73 11.46
CA SER A 292 18.85 9.60 12.70
C SER A 292 17.43 10.15 12.57
N LYS A 293 17.22 11.21 11.78
CA LYS A 293 15.90 11.79 11.50
C LYS A 293 15.08 10.92 10.55
N ILE A 294 15.74 10.25 9.59
CA ILE A 294 15.10 9.24 8.73
C ILE A 294 14.64 8.03 9.57
N ILE A 295 15.46 7.57 10.53
CA ILE A 295 15.06 6.50 11.45
C ILE A 295 13.90 6.94 12.34
N GLU A 296 13.97 8.15 12.92
CA GLU A 296 12.89 8.72 13.73
C GLU A 296 11.58 8.73 12.96
N PHE A 297 11.61 9.16 11.69
CA PHE A 297 10.46 9.11 10.78
C PHE A 297 9.92 7.69 10.60
N CYS A 298 10.77 6.70 10.28
CA CYS A 298 10.33 5.32 10.06
C CYS A 298 9.69 4.71 11.33
N VAL A 299 10.24 5.01 12.51
CA VAL A 299 9.67 4.60 13.79
C VAL A 299 8.30 5.23 14.01
N GLN A 300 8.13 6.52 13.71
CA GLN A 300 6.82 7.17 13.79
C GLN A 300 5.81 6.56 12.80
N VAL A 301 6.23 6.19 11.59
CA VAL A 301 5.39 5.47 10.62
C VAL A 301 4.96 4.11 11.20
N LEU A 302 5.88 3.34 11.80
CA LEU A 302 5.56 2.05 12.44
C LEU A 302 4.52 2.20 13.54
N VAL A 303 4.69 3.18 14.43
CA VAL A 303 3.73 3.46 15.51
C VAL A 303 2.40 3.94 14.97
N ALA A 304 2.39 4.71 13.88
CA ALA A 304 1.18 5.21 13.25
C ALA A 304 0.34 4.07 12.63
N ILE A 305 0.99 3.12 11.94
CA ILE A 305 0.29 2.15 11.09
C ILE A 305 0.12 0.76 11.70
N ALA A 306 0.86 0.41 12.75
CA ALA A 306 0.90 -0.96 13.25
C ALA A 306 0.72 -1.09 14.77
N VAL A 307 0.31 -2.30 15.18
CA VAL A 307 0.41 -2.85 16.54
C VAL A 307 1.59 -3.80 16.57
N ILE A 308 2.46 -3.63 17.57
CA ILE A 308 3.69 -4.39 17.73
C ILE A 308 3.52 -5.32 18.94
N PRO A 309 3.32 -6.64 18.75
CA PRO A 309 3.30 -7.57 19.87
C PRO A 309 4.64 -7.53 20.62
N GLY A 310 4.62 -7.52 21.95
CA GLY A 310 5.83 -7.40 22.76
C GLY A 310 6.46 -5.99 22.79
N GLY A 311 5.92 -5.03 22.04
CA GLY A 311 6.36 -3.64 22.06
C GLY A 311 7.85 -3.49 21.73
N MET A 312 8.62 -2.97 22.70
CA MET A 312 10.05 -2.67 22.53
C MET A 312 10.91 -3.90 22.28
N GLU A 313 10.58 -5.07 22.86
CA GLU A 313 11.39 -6.29 22.68
C GLU A 313 11.46 -6.71 21.20
N THR A 314 10.36 -6.58 20.47
CA THR A 314 10.32 -6.88 19.03
C THR A 314 11.15 -5.89 18.23
N ILE A 315 11.11 -4.60 18.58
CA ILE A 315 11.93 -3.57 17.94
C ILE A 315 13.42 -3.83 18.22
N GLU A 316 13.78 -4.14 19.46
CA GLU A 316 15.17 -4.47 19.86
C GLU A 316 15.70 -5.69 19.11
N LYS A 317 14.87 -6.71 18.92
CA LYS A 317 15.20 -7.88 18.11
C LYS A 317 15.48 -7.48 16.66
N MET A 318 14.61 -6.68 16.04
CA MET A 318 14.82 -6.20 14.66
C MET A 318 16.11 -5.37 14.53
N ILE A 319 16.45 -4.57 15.54
CA ILE A 319 17.69 -3.79 15.55
C ILE A 319 18.91 -4.69 15.67
N THR A 320 18.91 -5.64 16.61
CA THR A 320 20.10 -6.42 16.96
C THR A 320 20.33 -7.63 16.05
N GLU A 321 19.28 -8.35 15.67
CA GLU A 321 19.38 -9.59 14.87
C GLU A 321 19.28 -9.32 13.36
N GLU A 322 18.65 -8.21 12.96
CA GLU A 322 18.34 -7.93 11.54
C GLU A 322 18.91 -6.61 11.02
N SER A 323 19.77 -5.95 11.81
CA SER A 323 20.45 -4.70 11.47
C SER A 323 19.50 -3.62 10.91
N LEU A 324 18.32 -3.47 11.52
CA LEU A 324 17.23 -2.60 11.04
C LEU A 324 17.70 -1.18 10.68
N PHE A 325 18.48 -0.55 11.55
CA PHE A 325 18.93 0.83 11.31
C PHE A 325 19.97 0.94 10.20
N ASP A 326 20.86 -0.04 10.10
CA ASP A 326 21.88 -0.07 9.06
C ASP A 326 21.22 -0.25 7.70
N ARG A 327 20.30 -1.21 7.54
CA ARG A 327 19.61 -1.41 6.25
C ARG A 327 18.72 -0.23 5.85
N THR A 328 18.14 0.47 6.83
CA THR A 328 17.31 1.66 6.58
C THR A 328 18.14 2.82 6.03
N THR A 329 19.32 3.06 6.60
CA THR A 329 20.13 4.25 6.27
C THR A 329 21.19 4.01 5.20
N SER A 330 21.61 2.76 4.97
CA SER A 330 22.70 2.44 4.03
C SER A 330 22.39 2.85 2.59
N PHE A 331 21.12 2.78 2.18
CA PHE A 331 20.73 2.95 0.78
C PHE A 331 19.60 3.96 0.56
N CYS A 332 19.07 4.60 1.61
CA CYS A 332 17.94 5.53 1.45
C CYS A 332 18.26 6.67 0.49
N PHE A 333 19.48 7.21 0.50
CA PHE A 333 19.91 8.24 -0.45
C PHE A 333 20.46 7.64 -1.75
N ALA A 334 19.60 6.93 -2.49
CA ALA A 334 19.95 6.19 -3.70
C ALA A 334 20.55 7.05 -4.83
N HIS A 335 20.27 8.36 -4.84
CA HIS A 335 20.79 9.29 -5.84
C HIS A 335 22.31 9.43 -5.81
N PHE A 336 22.98 9.18 -4.67
CA PHE A 336 24.45 9.12 -4.65
C PHE A 336 25.00 7.95 -5.45
N ALA A 337 24.34 6.78 -5.37
CA ALA A 337 24.73 5.62 -6.17
C ALA A 337 24.44 5.88 -7.66
N GLN A 338 23.29 6.49 -7.95
CA GLN A 338 22.94 6.89 -9.31
C GLN A 338 23.96 7.86 -9.92
N ASN A 339 24.35 8.90 -9.18
CA ASN A 339 25.34 9.88 -9.63
C ASN A 339 26.67 9.23 -10.00
N ARG A 340 27.11 8.26 -9.20
CA ARG A 340 28.35 7.49 -9.46
C ARG A 340 28.29 6.63 -10.72
N ILE A 341 27.10 6.23 -11.15
CA ILE A 341 26.90 5.36 -12.31
C ILE A 341 26.60 6.18 -13.57
N LEU A 342 25.71 7.16 -13.46
CA LEU A 342 25.11 7.89 -14.59
C LEU A 342 25.56 9.35 -14.67
N GLY A 343 26.31 9.85 -13.69
CA GLY A 343 26.78 11.25 -13.64
C GLY A 343 25.75 12.27 -13.17
N SER A 344 24.52 11.86 -12.85
CA SER A 344 23.45 12.74 -12.38
C SER A 344 22.68 12.16 -11.18
N ASN A 345 22.19 13.03 -10.29
CA ASN A 345 21.35 12.63 -9.16
C ASN A 345 19.94 12.24 -9.61
N ILE A 346 19.47 12.75 -10.75
CA ILE A 346 18.14 12.51 -11.33
C ILE A 346 18.31 12.33 -12.84
N VAL A 347 17.71 11.26 -13.38
CA VAL A 347 17.64 11.02 -14.82
C VAL A 347 16.45 11.76 -15.41
N LYS A 348 16.65 12.42 -16.55
CA LYS A 348 15.63 13.18 -17.29
C LYS A 348 15.58 12.75 -18.74
N PHE A 349 14.48 13.04 -19.44
CA PHE A 349 14.40 12.79 -20.89
C PHE A 349 15.44 13.60 -21.69
N SER A 350 15.86 14.77 -21.19
CA SER A 350 16.93 15.56 -21.82
C SER A 350 18.26 14.83 -21.93
N ASP A 351 18.50 13.82 -21.08
CA ASP A 351 19.71 12.98 -21.17
C ASP A 351 19.71 12.11 -22.43
N LEU A 352 18.55 11.94 -23.07
CA LEU A 352 18.31 11.18 -24.30
C LEU A 352 18.08 12.07 -25.54
N ASP A 353 18.21 13.40 -25.42
CA ASP A 353 17.96 14.34 -26.53
C ASP A 353 18.85 14.06 -27.76
N HIS A 354 20.01 13.42 -27.56
CA HIS A 354 20.91 13.02 -28.65
C HIS A 354 20.35 11.91 -29.56
N LEU A 355 19.27 11.22 -29.14
CA LEU A 355 18.55 10.21 -29.92
C LEU A 355 17.30 10.79 -30.60
N VAL A 356 16.91 12.04 -30.28
CA VAL A 356 15.71 12.67 -30.82
C VAL A 356 16.04 13.28 -32.18
N SER A 357 15.34 12.84 -33.23
CA SER A 357 15.45 13.41 -34.57
C SER A 357 14.29 14.35 -34.91
N ARG A 358 13.11 14.09 -34.34
CA ARG A 358 11.86 14.76 -34.60
C ARG A 358 11.02 14.84 -33.33
N GLU A 359 10.29 15.94 -33.20
CA GLU A 359 9.22 16.07 -32.20
C GLU A 359 7.86 15.80 -32.87
N TYR A 360 7.06 14.94 -32.24
CA TYR A 360 5.76 14.51 -32.73
C TYR A 360 4.67 15.25 -31.94
N GLU A 361 4.28 16.42 -32.43
CA GLU A 361 3.19 17.19 -31.82
C GLU A 361 1.89 16.38 -31.77
N ILE A 362 1.11 16.58 -30.71
CA ILE A 362 -0.17 15.90 -30.56
C ILE A 362 -1.16 16.42 -31.61
N LYS A 363 -1.72 15.50 -32.40
CA LYS A 363 -2.80 15.78 -33.36
C LYS A 363 -4.15 15.52 -32.70
N TYR A 364 -4.95 16.57 -32.55
CA TYR A 364 -6.29 16.49 -31.96
C TYR A 364 -7.37 16.25 -33.03
N PRO A 365 -8.46 15.52 -32.71
CA PRO A 365 -8.67 14.79 -31.46
C PRO A 365 -7.74 13.57 -31.35
N VAL A 366 -7.22 13.31 -30.16
CA VAL A 366 -6.42 12.10 -29.91
C VAL A 366 -7.30 10.85 -30.04
N PRO A 367 -6.77 9.73 -30.53
CA PRO A 367 -7.54 8.49 -30.61
C PRO A 367 -8.01 8.03 -29.24
N GLN A 368 -9.28 7.62 -29.17
CA GLN A 368 -9.86 7.08 -27.94
C GLN A 368 -9.35 5.65 -27.70
N VAL A 369 -9.03 5.35 -26.44
CA VAL A 369 -8.61 4.01 -26.02
C VAL A 369 -9.72 3.37 -25.20
N ASN A 370 -10.22 2.23 -25.66
CA ASN A 370 -11.28 1.47 -25.03
C ASN A 370 -10.70 0.21 -24.38
N VAL A 371 -10.85 0.09 -23.07
CA VAL A 371 -10.53 -1.15 -22.35
C VAL A 371 -11.61 -2.18 -22.67
N ILE A 372 -11.22 -3.25 -23.35
CA ILE A 372 -12.08 -4.37 -23.74
C ILE A 372 -11.90 -5.53 -22.76
N LYS A 373 -12.96 -6.33 -22.56
CA LYS A 373 -12.82 -7.59 -21.81
C LYS A 373 -12.10 -8.60 -22.71
N LEU A 374 -10.89 -8.99 -22.32
CA LEU A 374 -10.19 -10.08 -22.98
C LEU A 374 -10.88 -11.42 -22.65
N PRO A 375 -10.88 -12.40 -23.56
CA PRO A 375 -11.42 -13.72 -23.28
C PRO A 375 -10.67 -14.34 -22.10
N GLU A 376 -11.40 -14.78 -21.08
CA GLU A 376 -10.82 -15.51 -19.95
C GLU A 376 -10.24 -16.83 -20.45
N ASN A 377 -8.97 -17.07 -20.15
CA ASN A 377 -8.33 -18.34 -20.47
C ASN A 377 -8.84 -19.37 -19.44
N THR A 378 -9.78 -20.23 -19.84
CA THR A 378 -10.47 -21.19 -18.96
C THR A 378 -9.60 -22.35 -18.46
N ASP A 379 -8.31 -22.37 -18.79
CA ASP A 379 -7.39 -23.48 -18.47
C ASP A 379 -6.67 -23.34 -17.11
N LYS A 380 -7.32 -22.77 -16.09
CA LYS A 380 -6.83 -22.84 -14.71
C LYS A 380 -7.90 -23.33 -13.74
N ASP A 381 -8.19 -24.62 -13.85
CA ASP A 381 -8.60 -25.42 -12.69
C ASP A 381 -7.37 -25.66 -11.81
N ASP A 382 -7.27 -24.93 -10.71
CA ASP A 382 -6.55 -25.40 -9.53
C ASP A 382 -7.45 -25.12 -8.33
N GLU A 383 -7.77 -26.16 -7.56
CA GLU A 383 -8.31 -26.03 -6.20
C GLU A 383 -7.33 -25.13 -5.42
N LYS A 384 -7.67 -23.84 -5.29
CA LYS A 384 -6.80 -22.85 -4.64
C LYS A 384 -6.65 -23.18 -3.16
N GLN A 385 -5.58 -23.89 -2.84
CA GLN A 385 -5.14 -24.10 -1.46
C GLN A 385 -4.61 -22.77 -0.91
N PHE A 386 -5.12 -22.33 0.24
CA PHE A 386 -4.71 -21.08 0.89
C PHE A 386 -3.18 -21.03 1.06
N SER A 387 -2.50 -20.16 0.31
CA SER A 387 -1.05 -19.97 0.41
C SER A 387 -0.73 -18.83 1.36
N LEU A 388 0.32 -18.98 2.18
CA LEU A 388 0.79 -17.91 3.06
C LEU A 388 1.21 -16.67 2.23
N PRO A 389 0.90 -15.45 2.69
CA PRO A 389 1.34 -14.20 2.05
C PRO A 389 2.85 -14.15 1.84
N LYS A 390 3.29 -13.73 0.65
CA LYS A 390 4.72 -13.61 0.26
C LYS A 390 5.14 -12.16 0.04
N SER A 391 4.18 -11.24 -0.16
CA SER A 391 4.38 -9.81 -0.36
C SER A 391 3.59 -8.98 0.64
N HIS A 392 4.06 -7.75 0.90
CA HIS A 392 3.29 -6.75 1.64
C HIS A 392 1.97 -6.37 0.95
N SER A 393 1.83 -6.64 -0.35
CA SER A 393 0.59 -6.40 -1.13
C SER A 393 -0.40 -7.56 -1.12
N ASP A 394 -0.01 -8.71 -0.56
CA ASP A 394 -0.92 -9.85 -0.36
C ASP A 394 -1.82 -9.64 0.87
N TYR A 395 -1.53 -8.64 1.68
CA TYR A 395 -2.40 -8.19 2.76
C TYR A 395 -3.34 -7.10 2.28
N GLU A 396 -4.56 -7.10 2.81
CA GLU A 396 -5.52 -6.02 2.64
C GLU A 396 -6.04 -5.60 4.01
N VAL A 397 -5.97 -4.31 4.32
CA VAL A 397 -6.48 -3.78 5.58
C VAL A 397 -7.82 -3.12 5.30
N SER A 398 -8.84 -3.56 6.02
CA SER A 398 -10.21 -3.11 5.84
C SER A 398 -10.84 -2.92 7.22
N SER A 399 -10.85 -1.68 7.73
CA SER A 399 -11.20 -1.36 9.11
C SER A 399 -12.02 -0.08 9.23
N ILE A 400 -13.07 -0.13 10.04
CA ILE A 400 -13.87 1.05 10.44
C ILE A 400 -13.41 1.63 11.78
N ILE A 401 -12.44 1.00 12.45
CA ILE A 401 -11.91 1.45 13.74
C ILE A 401 -10.63 2.25 13.52
N ASN A 402 -10.67 3.56 13.76
CA ASN A 402 -9.46 4.34 13.99
C ASN A 402 -9.02 4.14 15.44
N THR A 403 -7.97 3.33 15.62
CA THR A 403 -7.51 2.94 16.96
C THR A 403 -7.04 4.13 17.79
N HIS A 404 -6.37 5.11 17.17
CA HIS A 404 -5.83 6.27 17.86
C HIS A 404 -6.94 7.14 18.46
N LEU A 405 -7.99 7.40 17.66
CA LEU A 405 -9.17 8.12 18.14
C LEU A 405 -9.90 7.33 19.23
N TRP A 406 -10.10 6.04 19.03
CA TRP A 406 -10.84 5.21 19.98
C TRP A 406 -10.19 5.15 21.36
N ASP A 407 -8.86 4.99 21.38
CA ASP A 407 -8.09 4.85 22.62
C ASP A 407 -8.10 6.17 23.40
N LYS A 408 -8.01 7.32 22.70
CA LYS A 408 -8.14 8.66 23.30
C LYS A 408 -9.59 9.02 23.70
N ALA A 409 -10.58 8.51 22.97
CA ALA A 409 -11.99 8.73 23.29
C ALA A 409 -12.41 8.10 24.62
N GLY A 410 -11.69 7.05 25.06
CA GLY A 410 -11.91 6.42 26.36
C GLY A 410 -13.28 5.76 26.48
N TRP A 411 -13.62 4.85 25.56
CA TRP A 411 -14.90 4.13 25.56
C TRP A 411 -15.17 3.37 26.88
N GLN A 412 -16.27 3.71 27.55
CA GLN A 412 -16.67 3.20 28.88
C GLN A 412 -17.81 2.18 28.85
N GLY A 413 -18.51 2.02 27.73
CA GLY A 413 -19.59 1.05 27.62
C GLY A 413 -20.76 1.54 26.78
N LEU A 414 -21.93 0.96 27.05
CA LEU A 414 -23.17 1.22 26.31
C LEU A 414 -24.24 1.87 27.20
N LEU A 415 -25.04 2.74 26.58
CA LEU A 415 -26.35 3.13 27.08
C LEU A 415 -27.45 2.59 26.16
N TYR A 416 -28.60 2.26 26.72
CA TYR A 416 -29.82 1.96 25.97
C TYR A 416 -30.86 3.04 26.28
N ALA A 417 -31.48 3.56 25.23
CA ALA A 417 -32.52 4.58 25.37
C ALA A 417 -33.60 4.39 24.29
N HIS A 418 -34.73 5.08 24.46
CA HIS A 418 -35.74 5.24 23.41
C HIS A 418 -36.32 6.66 23.50
N GLN A 419 -36.74 7.21 22.38
CA GLN A 419 -37.41 8.51 22.33
C GLN A 419 -38.87 8.35 21.93
N GLY A 420 -39.78 9.00 22.66
CA GLY A 420 -41.21 8.96 22.35
C GLY A 420 -41.90 7.62 22.64
N PRO A 421 -43.12 7.40 22.11
CA PRO A 421 -43.88 6.18 22.34
C PRO A 421 -43.13 4.94 21.84
N LEU A 422 -43.11 3.87 22.65
CA LEU A 422 -42.41 2.58 22.42
C LEU A 422 -42.75 1.88 21.09
N SER A 423 -43.70 2.37 20.31
CA SER A 423 -44.21 1.75 19.09
C SER A 423 -43.89 2.51 17.80
N GLN A 424 -43.18 3.65 17.84
CA GLN A 424 -43.01 4.50 16.66
C GLN A 424 -41.56 4.81 16.29
N ASN A 425 -40.63 4.79 17.25
CA ASN A 425 -39.24 5.22 17.02
C ASN A 425 -38.25 4.09 17.31
N PRO A 426 -37.23 3.88 16.44
CA PRO A 426 -36.15 2.95 16.71
C PRO A 426 -35.53 3.18 18.11
N PRO A 427 -35.22 2.11 18.87
CA PRO A 427 -34.45 2.26 20.10
C PRO A 427 -33.02 2.73 19.80
N ILE A 428 -32.31 3.15 20.84
CA ILE A 428 -30.99 3.78 20.75
C ILE A 428 -29.97 2.91 21.50
N ILE A 429 -28.84 2.64 20.85
CA ILE A 429 -27.59 2.25 21.49
C ILE A 429 -26.65 3.46 21.46
N GLY A 430 -26.23 3.93 22.62
CA GLY A 430 -25.18 4.96 22.69
C GLY A 430 -23.86 4.38 23.18
N LEU A 431 -22.77 4.73 22.49
CA LEU A 431 -21.40 4.44 22.92
C LEU A 431 -20.95 5.54 23.87
N ILE A 432 -20.70 5.20 25.14
CA ILE A 432 -20.31 6.17 26.16
C ILE A 432 -18.79 6.39 26.11
N PHE A 433 -18.36 7.61 25.86
CA PHE A 433 -16.96 8.03 25.83
C PHE A 433 -16.66 9.05 26.94
N THR A 434 -15.38 9.23 27.26
CA THR A 434 -14.92 10.27 28.19
C THR A 434 -14.54 11.56 27.49
N ASP A 435 -14.00 11.48 26.27
CA ASP A 435 -13.58 12.66 25.49
C ASP A 435 -14.57 12.95 24.36
N ARG A 436 -15.20 14.12 24.42
CA ARG A 436 -16.19 14.57 23.42
C ARG A 436 -15.58 14.73 22.04
N THR A 437 -14.43 15.41 21.94
CA THR A 437 -13.81 15.75 20.66
C THR A 437 -13.45 14.48 19.89
N MET A 438 -12.89 13.48 20.58
CA MET A 438 -12.53 12.21 19.97
C MET A 438 -13.77 11.38 19.62
N ALA A 439 -14.81 11.37 20.46
CA ALA A 439 -16.07 10.69 20.17
C ALA A 439 -16.77 11.28 18.91
N GLU A 440 -16.83 12.61 18.82
CA GLU A 440 -17.35 13.31 17.64
C GLU A 440 -16.52 12.99 16.40
N ALA A 441 -15.19 12.95 16.49
CA ALA A 441 -14.32 12.60 15.38
C ALA A 441 -14.55 11.17 14.85
N ILE A 442 -14.75 10.19 15.75
CA ILE A 442 -15.07 8.80 15.36
C ILE A 442 -16.37 8.75 14.56
N PHE A 443 -17.44 9.34 15.09
CA PHE A 443 -18.75 9.26 14.45
C PHE A 443 -18.87 10.14 13.21
N ARG A 444 -18.21 11.31 13.16
CA ARG A 444 -18.09 12.08 11.92
C ARG A 444 -17.36 11.29 10.85
N GLY A 445 -16.27 10.62 11.19
CA GLY A 445 -15.57 9.73 10.26
C GLY A 445 -16.46 8.60 9.72
N TRP A 446 -17.31 8.01 10.56
CA TRP A 446 -18.32 7.05 10.11
C TRP A 446 -19.38 7.67 9.22
N VAL A 447 -19.96 8.82 9.60
CA VAL A 447 -20.98 9.54 8.81
C VAL A 447 -20.42 10.01 7.47
N ASP A 448 -19.18 10.47 7.41
CA ASP A 448 -18.52 10.87 6.16
C ASP A 448 -18.30 9.67 5.22
N LEU A 449 -18.08 8.47 5.80
CA LEU A 449 -17.86 7.23 5.05
C LEU A 449 -19.16 6.60 4.56
N ILE A 450 -20.20 6.54 5.39
CA ILE A 450 -21.41 5.72 5.15
C ILE A 450 -22.71 6.53 5.09
N GLY A 451 -22.68 7.79 5.53
CA GLY A 451 -23.86 8.63 5.75
C GLY A 451 -24.53 8.41 7.11
N SER A 452 -25.70 9.04 7.28
CA SER A 452 -26.53 8.89 8.50
C SER A 452 -27.35 7.60 8.54
N ILE A 453 -27.29 6.78 7.49
CA ILE A 453 -27.96 5.48 7.37
C ILE A 453 -26.94 4.49 6.81
N ASP A 454 -26.64 3.43 7.54
CA ASP A 454 -25.69 2.40 7.12
C ASP A 454 -26.39 1.35 6.23
N ASN A 455 -26.66 1.72 4.97
CA ASN A 455 -27.43 0.88 4.04
C ASN A 455 -26.72 -0.42 3.66
N ASP A 456 -25.38 -0.39 3.58
CA ASP A 456 -24.54 -1.53 3.19
C ASP A 456 -24.06 -2.34 4.41
N GLU A 457 -24.57 -2.00 5.61
CA GLU A 457 -24.24 -2.65 6.87
C GLU A 457 -22.73 -2.76 7.12
N ILE A 458 -21.99 -1.69 6.82
CA ILE A 458 -20.53 -1.60 6.90
C ILE A 458 -20.04 -1.76 8.34
N ILE A 459 -20.76 -1.16 9.31
CA ILE A 459 -20.45 -1.31 10.74
C ILE A 459 -21.11 -2.59 11.24
N ARG A 460 -20.31 -3.58 11.64
CA ARG A 460 -20.81 -4.77 12.32
C ARG A 460 -20.89 -4.51 13.83
N PHE A 461 -22.06 -4.74 14.41
CA PHE A 461 -22.29 -4.60 15.84
C PHE A 461 -22.85 -5.92 16.40
N ALA A 462 -22.09 -6.55 17.31
CA ALA A 462 -22.46 -7.81 17.92
C ALA A 462 -22.54 -7.73 19.44
N LEU A 463 -23.51 -8.46 19.99
CA LEU A 463 -23.75 -8.63 21.42
C LEU A 463 -23.69 -10.13 21.76
N LEU A 464 -22.63 -10.51 22.47
CA LEU A 464 -22.40 -11.88 22.90
C LEU A 464 -22.82 -12.09 24.35
N ARG A 465 -23.82 -12.93 24.58
CA ARG A 465 -24.31 -13.29 25.93
C ARG A 465 -23.66 -14.58 26.43
N GLY A 466 -23.85 -14.87 27.72
CA GLY A 466 -23.38 -16.13 28.31
C GLY A 466 -21.85 -16.26 28.34
N ILE A 467 -21.14 -15.14 28.42
CA ILE A 467 -19.67 -15.11 28.41
C ILE A 467 -19.03 -15.52 29.74
N ASP A 468 -19.83 -15.58 30.81
CA ASP A 468 -19.38 -15.88 32.17
C ASP A 468 -20.51 -16.54 32.98
N LYS A 469 -20.32 -17.81 33.33
CA LYS A 469 -21.26 -18.63 34.11
C LYS A 469 -21.45 -18.17 35.55
N ASN A 470 -20.49 -17.42 36.10
CA ASN A 470 -20.62 -16.86 37.44
C ASN A 470 -21.41 -15.54 37.42
N ASN A 471 -21.51 -14.89 36.26
CA ASN A 471 -22.18 -13.61 36.09
C ASN A 471 -23.10 -13.65 34.85
N VAL A 472 -24.25 -14.30 34.98
CA VAL A 472 -25.15 -14.67 33.86
C VAL A 472 -25.67 -13.50 33.03
N HIS A 473 -25.69 -12.28 33.57
CA HIS A 473 -26.14 -11.07 32.87
C HIS A 473 -24.99 -10.31 32.18
N HIS A 474 -23.74 -10.72 32.38
CA HIS A 474 -22.63 -10.13 31.65
C HIS A 474 -22.71 -10.51 30.17
N TYR A 475 -22.43 -9.54 29.32
CA TYR A 475 -22.35 -9.72 27.88
C TYR A 475 -21.20 -8.89 27.31
N ARG A 476 -20.75 -9.24 26.11
CA ARG A 476 -19.66 -8.55 25.43
C ARG A 476 -20.14 -7.96 24.13
N THR A 477 -19.86 -6.68 23.98
CA THR A 477 -20.04 -5.96 22.73
C THR A 477 -18.81 -6.16 21.86
N HIS A 478 -19.01 -6.43 20.58
CA HIS A 478 -17.97 -6.49 19.56
C HIS A 478 -18.35 -5.59 18.39
N ILE A 479 -17.51 -4.61 18.09
CA ILE A 479 -17.68 -3.64 16.99
C ILE A 479 -16.53 -3.85 16.01
N SER A 480 -16.85 -4.14 14.75
CA SER A 480 -15.88 -4.39 13.69
C SER A 480 -16.40 -3.91 12.33
N LYS A 481 -15.59 -4.01 11.28
CA LYS A 481 -16.11 -3.94 9.91
C LYS A 481 -16.89 -5.21 9.61
N ASN A 482 -17.98 -5.10 8.86
CA ASN A 482 -18.69 -6.25 8.35
C ASN A 482 -17.95 -6.83 7.14
N HIS A 483 -17.49 -8.08 7.23
CA HIS A 483 -16.75 -8.70 6.12
C HIS A 483 -17.63 -8.96 4.88
N GLU A 484 -18.94 -9.14 5.06
CA GLU A 484 -19.88 -9.31 3.93
C GLU A 484 -20.07 -8.02 3.12
N SER A 485 -19.69 -6.85 3.67
CA SER A 485 -19.71 -5.57 2.95
C SER A 485 -18.51 -5.37 2.01
N ILE A 486 -17.53 -6.27 2.04
CA ILE A 486 -16.35 -6.22 1.17
C ILE A 486 -16.77 -6.75 -0.22
N PRO A 487 -16.58 -5.98 -1.32
CA PRO A 487 -17.02 -6.43 -2.65
C PRO A 487 -16.42 -7.79 -3.05
N GLU A 488 -17.23 -8.66 -3.66
CA GLU A 488 -16.79 -9.99 -4.14
C GLU A 488 -15.66 -9.91 -5.18
N ASN A 489 -15.54 -8.78 -5.88
CA ASN A 489 -14.45 -8.48 -6.83
C ASN A 489 -13.13 -8.06 -6.15
N SER A 490 -13.09 -7.99 -4.82
CA SER A 490 -11.83 -7.86 -4.09
C SER A 490 -11.01 -9.14 -4.28
N ASN A 491 -9.69 -9.00 -4.41
CA ASN A 491 -8.84 -10.09 -4.85
C ASN A 491 -8.85 -11.22 -3.81
N GLN A 492 -9.59 -12.30 -4.07
CA GLN A 492 -9.86 -13.40 -3.14
C GLN A 492 -8.57 -14.10 -2.63
N ASP A 493 -7.44 -13.84 -3.27
CA ASP A 493 -6.12 -14.36 -2.90
C ASP A 493 -5.42 -13.51 -1.80
N ARG A 494 -6.05 -12.44 -1.29
CA ARG A 494 -5.48 -11.57 -0.23
C ARG A 494 -5.91 -11.95 1.19
N MET A 495 -5.00 -11.73 2.14
CA MET A 495 -5.27 -11.85 3.57
C MET A 495 -5.87 -10.55 4.11
N PHE A 496 -7.16 -10.58 4.45
CA PHE A 496 -7.87 -9.45 5.04
C PHE A 496 -7.57 -9.28 6.53
N MET A 497 -7.26 -8.05 6.92
CA MET A 497 -7.01 -7.62 8.29
C MET A 497 -8.01 -6.53 8.67
N SER A 498 -8.70 -6.69 9.80
CA SER A 498 -9.62 -5.69 10.34
C SER A 498 -9.35 -5.44 11.81
N MET A 499 -9.48 -4.17 12.24
CA MET A 499 -9.45 -3.84 13.66
C MET A 499 -10.86 -3.88 14.23
N SER A 500 -10.97 -4.35 15.47
CA SER A 500 -12.22 -4.35 16.21
C SER A 500 -12.08 -3.77 17.61
N ARG A 501 -13.23 -3.56 18.25
CA ARG A 501 -13.34 -3.09 19.63
C ARG A 501 -14.28 -3.97 20.43
N LEU A 502 -13.83 -4.33 21.63
CA LEU A 502 -14.55 -5.18 22.56
C LEU A 502 -14.81 -4.44 23.86
N HIS A 503 -16.02 -4.54 24.39
CA HIS A 503 -16.33 -4.05 25.73
C HIS A 503 -17.20 -5.05 26.49
N THR A 504 -16.86 -5.33 27.75
CA THR A 504 -17.64 -6.25 28.58
C THR A 504 -18.56 -5.45 29.48
N MET A 505 -19.85 -5.56 29.25
CA MET A 505 -20.89 -4.94 30.06
C MET A 505 -21.15 -5.82 31.29
N LYS A 506 -21.18 -5.21 32.47
CA LYS A 506 -21.32 -5.90 33.76
C LYS A 506 -22.60 -5.49 34.52
N PRO A 507 -23.80 -5.65 33.94
CA PRO A 507 -25.02 -5.28 34.62
C PRO A 507 -25.39 -6.34 35.67
N SER A 508 -26.14 -5.93 36.69
CA SER A 508 -26.67 -6.84 37.72
C SER A 508 -27.92 -7.61 37.27
N ASN A 509 -28.57 -7.19 36.18
CA ASN A 509 -29.73 -7.82 35.57
C ASN A 509 -29.79 -7.52 34.05
N SER A 510 -30.69 -8.16 33.31
CA SER A 510 -30.80 -8.01 31.85
C SER A 510 -31.84 -6.97 31.39
N THR A 511 -32.56 -6.30 32.29
CA THR A 511 -33.72 -5.44 31.97
C THR A 511 -33.49 -4.46 30.83
N ASN A 512 -32.35 -3.75 30.84
CA ASN A 512 -32.06 -2.73 29.82
C ASN A 512 -31.76 -3.35 28.45
N LEU A 513 -31.02 -4.46 28.43
CA LEU A 513 -30.68 -5.16 27.19
C LEU A 513 -31.92 -5.84 26.62
N ASP A 514 -32.67 -6.56 27.44
CA ASP A 514 -33.88 -7.26 27.02
C ASP A 514 -34.93 -6.27 26.50
N GLY A 515 -35.16 -5.16 27.21
CA GLY A 515 -36.07 -4.10 26.76
C GLY A 515 -35.63 -3.45 25.44
N PHE A 516 -34.34 -3.25 25.23
CA PHE A 516 -33.81 -2.80 23.95
C PHE A 516 -34.07 -3.83 22.84
N LEU A 517 -33.75 -5.10 23.09
CA LEU A 517 -33.91 -6.18 22.12
C LEU A 517 -35.38 -6.36 21.74
N GLU A 518 -36.31 -6.32 22.68
CA GLU A 518 -37.75 -6.40 22.39
C GLU A 518 -38.21 -5.29 21.43
N LEU A 519 -37.74 -4.05 21.65
CA LEU A 519 -38.04 -2.92 20.76
C LEU A 519 -37.38 -3.09 19.39
N TYR A 520 -36.11 -3.52 19.36
CA TYR A 520 -35.38 -3.76 18.12
C TYR A 520 -36.06 -4.86 17.27
N HIS A 521 -36.47 -5.99 17.86
CA HIS A 521 -37.18 -7.05 17.13
C HIS A 521 -38.52 -6.58 16.56
N ARG A 522 -39.19 -5.64 17.25
CA ARG A 522 -40.45 -5.06 16.77
C ARG A 522 -40.25 -4.11 15.59
N ILE A 523 -39.19 -3.29 15.63
CA ILE A 523 -38.98 -2.18 14.68
C ILE A 523 -38.06 -2.58 13.52
N GLY A 524 -37.10 -3.47 13.76
CA GLY A 524 -36.09 -3.91 12.78
C GLY A 524 -34.99 -2.89 12.51
N ALA A 525 -34.80 -1.91 13.39
CA ALA A 525 -33.76 -0.89 13.30
C ALA A 525 -33.44 -0.29 14.67
N PHE A 526 -32.28 0.33 14.80
CA PHE A 526 -31.87 1.12 15.97
C PHE A 526 -30.96 2.28 15.56
N TYR A 527 -30.87 3.31 16.40
CA TYR A 527 -29.86 4.36 16.25
C TYR A 527 -28.61 4.01 17.04
N LEU A 528 -27.46 4.06 16.38
CA LEU A 528 -26.15 4.06 17.01
C LEU A 528 -25.69 5.51 17.17
N ILE A 529 -25.38 5.92 18.40
CA ILE A 529 -25.00 7.32 18.69
C ILE A 529 -23.72 7.39 19.54
N PRO A 530 -22.93 8.48 19.45
CA PRO A 530 -21.97 8.80 20.47
C PRO A 530 -22.68 9.40 21.70
N ALA A 531 -22.16 9.09 22.87
CA ALA A 531 -22.53 9.74 24.10
C ALA A 531 -21.29 10.08 24.93
N VAL A 532 -21.34 11.16 25.69
CA VAL A 532 -20.20 11.61 26.50
C VAL A 532 -20.60 11.62 27.97
N MET A 533 -19.79 10.99 28.82
CA MET A 533 -20.02 11.01 30.25
C MET A 533 -19.90 12.45 30.77
N SER A 534 -21.00 13.03 31.26
CA SER A 534 -20.97 14.36 31.87
C SER A 534 -20.48 14.30 33.32
N SER A 535 -20.07 15.46 33.86
CA SER A 535 -19.72 15.61 35.28
C SER A 535 -20.88 15.30 36.24
N SER A 536 -22.12 15.30 35.75
CA SER A 536 -23.32 14.94 36.53
C SER A 536 -23.53 13.43 36.68
N GLY A 537 -22.74 12.60 35.99
CA GLY A 537 -22.89 11.14 35.97
C GLY A 537 -23.92 10.61 34.96
N ASN A 538 -24.66 11.50 34.28
CA ASN A 538 -25.54 11.12 33.19
C ASN A 538 -24.84 11.32 31.83
N PRO A 539 -24.85 10.33 30.91
CA PRO A 539 -24.31 10.50 29.58
C PRO A 539 -25.12 11.51 28.78
N GLU A 540 -24.45 12.45 28.14
CA GLU A 540 -25.06 13.35 27.15
C GLU A 540 -25.06 12.66 25.78
N MET A 541 -26.23 12.55 25.17
CA MET A 541 -26.41 11.94 23.84
C MET A 541 -26.16 12.96 22.74
N LEU A 542 -25.27 12.65 21.80
CA LEU A 542 -24.96 13.49 20.64
C LEU A 542 -25.78 13.01 19.43
N THR A 543 -27.06 13.39 19.40
CA THR A 543 -28.04 12.85 18.44
C THR A 543 -27.87 13.36 17.01
N ASP A 544 -27.15 14.44 16.81
CA ASP A 544 -26.78 15.00 15.51
C ASP A 544 -25.83 14.10 14.71
N LEU A 545 -25.12 13.19 15.40
CA LEU A 545 -24.21 12.21 14.80
C LEU A 545 -24.81 10.80 14.79
N ALA A 546 -26.14 10.68 14.87
CA ALA A 546 -26.82 9.39 14.89
C ALA A 546 -26.73 8.66 13.54
N ILE A 547 -26.45 7.35 13.61
CA ILE A 547 -26.42 6.46 12.46
C ILE A 547 -27.55 5.45 12.62
N LEU A 548 -28.47 5.41 11.66
CA LEU A 548 -29.52 4.40 11.62
C LEU A 548 -28.95 3.08 11.11
N LYS A 549 -29.14 2.00 11.88
CA LYS A 549 -28.69 0.63 11.57
C LYS A 549 -29.84 -0.36 11.60
N ARG A 550 -29.75 -1.41 10.77
CA ARG A 550 -30.68 -2.55 10.79
C ARG A 550 -29.98 -3.82 11.23
N GLY A 551 -28.72 -4.03 10.85
CA GLY A 551 -27.90 -5.16 11.26
C GLY A 551 -27.50 -5.09 12.74
N LEU A 552 -27.93 -6.09 13.51
CA LEU A 552 -27.47 -6.35 14.88
C LEU A 552 -27.29 -7.85 15.05
N VAL A 553 -26.08 -8.26 15.44
CA VAL A 553 -25.79 -9.67 15.74
C VAL A 553 -26.00 -9.90 17.23
N VAL A 554 -26.89 -10.82 17.59
CA VAL A 554 -27.11 -11.24 18.98
C VAL A 554 -26.97 -12.74 19.05
N ARG A 555 -25.97 -13.24 19.77
CA ARG A 555 -25.71 -14.67 19.88
C ARG A 555 -25.10 -15.03 21.22
N ASP A 556 -25.13 -16.30 21.56
CA ASP A 556 -24.54 -16.80 22.80
C ASP A 556 -23.10 -17.26 22.55
N ALA A 557 -22.21 -16.98 23.51
CA ALA A 557 -20.78 -17.22 23.35
C ALA A 557 -20.41 -18.69 23.12
N TRP A 558 -21.27 -19.64 23.55
CA TRP A 558 -21.02 -21.07 23.32
C TRP A 558 -21.06 -21.47 21.84
N GLN A 559 -21.73 -20.67 21.00
CA GLN A 559 -21.88 -20.92 19.57
C GLN A 559 -20.68 -20.45 18.74
N VAL A 560 -19.70 -19.76 19.35
CA VAL A 560 -18.57 -19.14 18.66
C VAL A 560 -17.41 -20.12 18.57
N GLY A 561 -17.02 -20.52 17.36
CA GLY A 561 -15.92 -21.46 17.11
C GLY A 561 -14.58 -20.80 16.78
N ARG A 562 -13.54 -21.60 16.52
CA ARG A 562 -12.17 -21.12 16.26
C ARG A 562 -11.98 -20.32 14.96
N HIS A 563 -12.90 -20.47 14.00
CA HIS A 563 -12.89 -19.78 12.71
C HIS A 563 -13.97 -18.68 12.62
N ASP A 564 -14.65 -18.41 13.73
CA ASP A 564 -15.73 -17.43 13.80
C ASP A 564 -15.14 -16.01 13.95
N GLU A 565 -15.77 -15.02 13.30
CA GLU A 565 -15.36 -13.62 13.39
C GLU A 565 -15.42 -13.06 14.82
N ASP A 566 -16.27 -13.63 15.68
CA ASP A 566 -16.39 -13.25 17.09
C ASP A 566 -15.45 -14.03 18.01
N VAL A 567 -14.53 -14.86 17.48
CA VAL A 567 -13.61 -15.69 18.29
C VAL A 567 -12.83 -14.87 19.32
N ILE A 568 -12.37 -13.67 18.93
CA ILE A 568 -11.63 -12.75 19.81
C ILE A 568 -12.48 -12.19 20.95
N ALA A 569 -13.81 -12.25 20.84
CA ALA A 569 -14.72 -11.88 21.89
C ALA A 569 -14.90 -13.01 22.93
N VAL A 570 -14.42 -14.24 22.72
CA VAL A 570 -14.49 -15.32 23.71
C VAL A 570 -13.15 -15.46 24.45
N LYS A 571 -12.95 -14.62 25.47
CA LYS A 571 -11.68 -14.57 26.23
C LYS A 571 -11.42 -15.78 27.13
N ASN A 572 -12.45 -16.31 27.77
CA ASN A 572 -12.35 -17.42 28.72
C ASN A 572 -13.33 -18.54 28.33
N PRO A 573 -13.02 -19.39 27.34
CA PRO A 573 -13.97 -20.40 26.86
C PRO A 573 -14.46 -21.38 27.94
N GLN A 574 -13.69 -21.60 29.00
CA GLN A 574 -14.06 -22.47 30.14
C GLN A 574 -15.13 -21.86 31.09
N GLU A 575 -15.33 -20.54 31.00
CA GLU A 575 -16.29 -19.79 31.80
C GLU A 575 -17.58 -19.51 31.04
N VAL A 576 -17.65 -19.84 29.74
CA VAL A 576 -18.84 -19.66 28.92
C VAL A 576 -20.00 -20.53 29.42
N ILE A 577 -21.22 -19.98 29.37
CA ILE A 577 -22.45 -20.70 29.67
C ILE A 577 -22.80 -21.59 28.48
N ILE A 578 -22.72 -22.90 28.69
CA ILE A 578 -23.11 -23.92 27.71
C ILE A 578 -24.47 -24.50 28.19
N PRO A 579 -25.51 -24.47 27.35
CA PRO A 579 -26.81 -25.05 27.71
C PRO A 579 -26.73 -26.55 28.00
N ASP A 580 -27.57 -27.02 28.92
CA ASP A 580 -27.68 -28.44 29.25
C ASP A 580 -28.02 -29.26 27.99
N GLY A 581 -27.26 -30.33 27.74
CA GLY A 581 -27.45 -31.22 26.60
C GLY A 581 -26.63 -30.88 25.34
N VAL A 582 -25.89 -29.77 25.33
CA VAL A 582 -24.92 -29.49 24.25
C VAL A 582 -23.63 -30.27 24.50
N VAL A 583 -23.34 -31.22 23.63
CA VAL A 583 -22.07 -31.96 23.56
C VAL A 583 -21.25 -31.33 22.43
N ASP A 584 -19.97 -31.04 22.67
CA ASP A 584 -19.05 -30.40 21.71
C ASP A 584 -19.40 -28.95 21.33
N ALA A 585 -19.59 -28.09 22.34
CA ALA A 585 -19.80 -26.65 22.10
C ALA A 585 -18.62 -26.02 21.33
N PRO A 586 -18.86 -25.32 20.20
CA PRO A 586 -17.81 -24.72 19.36
C PRO A 586 -16.78 -23.88 20.12
N CYS A 587 -17.20 -23.18 21.18
CA CYS A 587 -16.30 -22.35 21.98
C CYS A 587 -15.16 -23.14 22.62
N LEU A 588 -15.33 -24.43 22.88
CA LEU A 588 -14.31 -25.27 23.49
C LEU A 588 -13.14 -25.56 22.53
N GLU A 589 -13.35 -25.47 21.22
CA GLU A 589 -12.29 -25.62 20.23
C GLU A 589 -11.20 -24.53 20.36
N ILE A 590 -11.59 -23.36 20.88
CA ILE A 590 -10.69 -22.20 21.06
C ILE A 590 -9.57 -22.53 22.06
N LEU A 591 -9.80 -23.42 23.04
CA LEU A 591 -8.81 -23.77 24.06
C LEU A 591 -7.55 -24.44 23.50
N ASN A 592 -7.68 -25.11 22.35
CA ASN A 592 -6.57 -25.80 21.69
C ASN A 592 -5.83 -24.90 20.69
N SER A 593 -6.23 -23.63 20.58
CA SER A 593 -5.68 -22.67 19.64
C SER A 593 -4.71 -21.71 20.34
N ASN A 594 -3.57 -21.42 19.72
CA ASN A 594 -2.56 -20.49 20.25
C ASN A 594 -2.99 -19.00 20.20
N PHE A 595 -4.28 -18.69 20.16
CA PHE A 595 -4.81 -17.33 20.18
C PHE A 595 -4.68 -16.73 21.59
N ARG A 596 -3.47 -16.31 21.98
CA ARG A 596 -3.31 -15.37 23.09
C ARG A 596 -3.64 -13.98 22.56
N THR A 597 -4.76 -13.42 22.99
CA THR A 597 -5.04 -11.98 22.86
C THR A 597 -3.85 -11.20 23.42
N PRO A 598 -3.32 -10.18 22.71
CA PRO A 598 -2.45 -9.19 23.32
C PRO A 598 -3.18 -8.61 24.54
N LYS A 599 -2.47 -8.50 25.67
CA LYS A 599 -3.00 -7.87 26.89
C LYS A 599 -3.19 -6.38 26.69
#